data_AF-A0A4S8MTM7-F1
#
_entry.id   AF-A0A4S8MTM7-F1
#
_cell.length_a   1.000
_cell.length_b   1.000
_cell.length_c   1.000
_cell.angle_alpha   90.00
_cell.angle_beta   90.00
_cell.angle_gamma   90.00
#
_symmetry.space_group_name_H-M   'P 1'
#
loop_
_entity.id
_entity.type
_entity.pdbx_description
1 polymer ?
#
loop_
_entity_poly.entity_id
_entity_poly.type
_entity_poly.pdbx_seq_one_letter_code
_entity_poly.pdbx_strand_id
1 'polypeptide(L)'
;MGAAYTENLAHSRKEATRRQRIEAEQRRRDELRDGYARLKEVLPISNQKSNKVSLLERATNHIVHLEATNRELQARLAQLEQEMGRLRALNEKISLPSSSETPSPGVFDARPISPPPDGPLQTVVQRVQHTPSEGSGRSSPSMSDNGY
;
A
#
# COMPACT_ATOMS: atom_id res chain seq x y z
N MET A 1 35.71 59.93 29.53
CA MET A 1 34.81 59.34 28.52
C MET A 1 34.87 57.80 28.43
N GLY A 2 35.27 57.05 29.47
CA GLY A 2 35.38 55.57 29.37
C GLY A 2 34.07 54.80 29.64
N ALA A 3 33.39 55.10 30.75
CA ALA A 3 32.28 54.30 31.28
C ALA A 3 31.09 54.15 30.31
N ALA A 4 30.70 55.22 29.62
CA ALA A 4 29.58 55.20 28.69
C ALA A 4 29.80 54.25 27.49
N TYR A 5 31.04 54.07 27.03
CA TYR A 5 31.34 53.11 25.95
C TYR A 5 31.26 51.67 26.45
N THR A 6 31.71 51.40 27.67
CA THR A 6 31.63 50.05 28.28
C THR A 6 30.18 49.63 28.57
N GLU A 7 29.33 50.55 29.02
CA GLU A 7 27.90 50.28 29.20
C GLU A 7 27.21 50.01 27.86
N ASN A 8 27.41 50.86 26.85
CA ASN A 8 26.85 50.63 25.51
C ASN A 8 27.29 49.28 24.91
N LEU A 9 28.55 48.87 25.11
CA LEU A 9 29.03 47.56 24.66
C LEU A 9 28.39 46.41 25.45
N ALA A 10 28.15 46.56 26.75
CA ALA A 10 27.45 45.58 27.57
C ALA A 10 25.96 45.45 27.18
N HIS A 11 25.28 46.57 26.87
CA HIS A 11 23.92 46.56 26.33
C HIS A 11 23.85 45.91 24.95
N SER A 12 24.80 46.23 24.05
CA SER A 12 24.92 45.61 22.72
C SER A 12 25.10 44.09 22.82
N ARG A 13 25.98 43.61 23.71
CA ARG A 13 26.18 42.17 23.97
C ARG A 13 24.91 41.50 24.52
N LYS A 14 24.22 42.12 25.49
CA LYS A 14 22.95 41.60 26.05
C LYS A 14 21.85 41.51 24.98
N GLU A 15 21.72 42.51 24.11
CA GLU A 15 20.75 42.51 23.02
C GLU A 15 21.12 41.49 21.92
N ALA A 16 22.41 41.27 21.63
CA ALA A 16 22.85 40.21 20.73
C ALA A 16 22.45 38.82 21.25
N THR A 17 22.70 38.50 22.53
CA THR A 17 22.25 37.24 23.15
C THR A 17 20.73 37.12 23.17
N ARG A 18 20.00 38.22 23.42
CA ARG A 18 18.54 38.25 23.36
C ARG A 18 18.01 37.92 21.97
N ARG A 19 18.59 38.50 20.91
CA ARG A 19 18.23 38.21 19.51
C ARG A 19 18.51 36.76 19.13
N GLN A 20 19.69 36.24 19.46
CA GLN A 20 20.03 34.82 19.23
C GLN A 20 19.03 33.87 19.92
N ARG A 21 18.60 34.19 21.15
CA ARG A 21 17.59 33.39 21.86
C ARG A 21 16.21 33.45 21.21
N ILE A 22 15.81 34.61 20.68
CA ILE A 22 14.55 34.76 19.92
C ILE A 22 14.61 33.97 18.62
N GLU A 23 15.70 34.07 17.85
CA GLU A 23 15.90 33.36 16.59
C GLU A 23 15.89 31.83 16.78
N ALA A 24 16.60 31.33 17.81
CA ALA A 24 16.65 29.91 18.13
C ALA A 24 15.27 29.35 18.52
N GLU A 25 14.50 30.07 19.34
CA GLU A 25 13.13 29.65 19.70
C GLU A 25 12.16 29.78 18.51
N GLN A 26 12.36 30.73 17.61
CA GLN A 26 11.55 30.82 16.38
C GLN A 26 11.83 29.62 15.46
N ARG A 27 13.10 29.27 15.21
CA ARG A 27 13.49 28.07 14.46
C ARG A 27 12.84 26.81 15.03
N ARG A 28 12.93 26.62 16.36
CA ARG A 28 12.27 25.52 17.09
C ARG A 28 10.74 25.51 16.91
N ARG A 29 10.10 26.68 16.82
CA ARG A 29 8.64 26.79 16.59
C ARG A 29 8.26 26.44 15.16
N ASP A 30 9.10 26.76 14.19
CA ASP A 30 8.87 26.43 12.78
C ASP A 30 9.07 24.93 12.53
N GLU A 31 10.14 24.33 13.05
CA GLU A 31 10.34 22.87 13.06
C GLU A 31 9.14 22.13 13.71
N LEU A 32 8.59 22.68 14.79
CA LEU A 32 7.41 22.13 15.45
C LEU A 32 6.13 22.28 14.60
N ARG A 33 5.94 23.41 13.89
CA ARG A 33 4.82 23.60 12.94
C ARG A 33 4.89 22.55 11.82
N ASP A 34 6.07 22.35 11.25
CA ASP A 34 6.29 21.35 10.21
C ASP A 34 6.08 19.93 10.72
N GLY A 35 6.43 19.66 11.98
CA GLY A 35 6.10 18.40 12.67
C GLY A 35 4.60 18.15 12.75
N TYR A 36 3.80 19.16 13.15
CA TYR A 36 2.34 19.07 13.16
C TYR A 36 1.73 18.96 11.75
N ALA A 37 2.33 19.61 10.74
CA ALA A 37 1.91 19.47 9.35
C ALA A 37 2.11 18.03 8.87
N ARG A 38 3.32 17.48 8.98
CA ARG A 38 3.60 16.06 8.64
C ARG A 38 2.71 15.09 9.41
N LEU A 39 2.45 15.35 10.70
CA LEU A 39 1.53 14.53 11.50
C LEU A 39 0.11 14.54 10.93
N LYS A 40 -0.40 15.70 10.48
CA LYS A 40 -1.73 15.80 9.90
C LYS A 40 -1.88 14.95 8.62
N GLU A 41 -0.87 14.94 7.76
CA GLU A 41 -0.91 14.24 6.46
C GLU A 41 -0.89 12.71 6.59
N VAL A 42 -0.31 12.15 7.67
CA VAL A 42 -0.26 10.69 7.91
C VAL A 42 -1.46 10.14 8.70
N LEU A 43 -2.40 11.00 9.11
CA LEU A 43 -3.60 10.59 9.85
C LEU A 43 -4.81 10.43 8.92
N PRO A 44 -5.75 9.51 9.22
CA PRO A 44 -6.99 9.37 8.45
C PRO A 44 -7.70 10.71 8.31
N ILE A 45 -8.10 11.04 7.06
CA ILE A 45 -8.67 12.33 6.69
C ILE A 45 -9.86 12.66 7.60
N SER A 46 -9.91 13.89 8.10
CA SER A 46 -10.98 14.36 8.99
C SER A 46 -11.39 15.79 8.66
N ASN A 47 -12.70 16.01 8.60
CA ASN A 47 -13.30 17.33 8.38
C ASN A 47 -13.28 18.22 9.64
N GLN A 48 -12.80 17.70 10.78
CA GLN A 48 -12.66 18.49 12.01
C GLN A 48 -11.47 19.45 11.93
N LYS A 49 -11.60 20.63 12.57
CA LYS A 49 -10.50 21.59 12.68
C LYS A 49 -9.31 20.94 13.38
N SER A 50 -8.21 20.79 12.63
CA SER A 50 -6.95 20.22 13.10
C SER A 50 -6.23 21.22 13.99
N ASN A 51 -6.52 21.20 15.28
CA ASN A 51 -5.81 21.95 16.30
C ASN A 51 -4.76 21.04 16.97
N LYS A 52 -3.85 21.60 17.78
CA LYS A 52 -2.76 20.82 18.38
C LYS A 52 -3.25 19.66 19.24
N VAL A 53 -4.30 19.87 20.03
CA VAL A 53 -4.88 18.85 20.92
C VAL A 53 -5.55 17.75 20.08
N SER A 54 -6.44 18.13 19.16
CA SER A 54 -7.18 17.16 18.34
C SER A 54 -6.28 16.36 17.37
N LEU A 55 -5.15 16.93 16.93
CA LEU A 55 -4.12 16.19 16.18
C LEU A 55 -3.40 15.15 17.04
N LEU A 56 -3.03 15.48 18.28
CA LEU A 56 -2.36 14.55 19.20
C LEU A 56 -3.31 13.43 19.65
N GLU A 57 -4.57 13.75 19.97
CA GLU A 57 -5.59 12.74 20.31
C GLU A 57 -5.85 11.78 19.14
N ARG A 58 -6.05 12.31 17.93
CA ARG A 58 -6.20 11.48 16.71
C ARG A 58 -4.96 10.63 16.44
N ALA A 59 -3.76 11.15 16.67
CA ALA A 59 -2.52 10.39 16.51
C ALA A 59 -2.43 9.23 17.50
N THR A 60 -2.68 9.48 18.78
CA THR A 60 -2.69 8.44 19.82
C THR A 60 -3.70 7.34 19.49
N ASN A 61 -4.94 7.71 19.12
CA ASN A 61 -5.96 6.75 18.74
C ASN A 61 -5.60 5.96 17.48
N HIS A 62 -4.98 6.60 16.49
CA HIS A 62 -4.56 5.94 15.25
C HIS A 62 -3.41 4.94 15.49
N ILE A 63 -2.45 5.27 16.37
CA ILE A 63 -1.37 4.36 16.77
C ILE A 63 -1.97 3.12 17.44
N VAL A 64 -2.84 3.29 18.45
CA VAL A 64 -3.51 2.17 19.14
C VAL A 64 -4.31 1.29 18.18
N HIS A 65 -5.00 1.91 17.21
CA HIS A 65 -5.73 1.17 16.17
C HIS A 65 -4.78 0.36 15.27
N LEU A 66 -3.71 0.97 14.76
CA LEU A 66 -2.71 0.29 13.93
C LEU A 66 -2.02 -0.86 14.67
N GLU A 67 -1.71 -0.69 15.96
CA GLU A 67 -1.14 -1.76 16.80
C GLU A 67 -2.11 -2.95 16.95
N ALA A 68 -3.39 -2.68 17.19
CA ALA A 68 -4.42 -3.72 17.28
C ALA A 68 -4.60 -4.47 15.95
N THR A 69 -4.74 -3.73 14.84
CA THR A 69 -4.88 -4.31 13.50
C THR A 69 -3.63 -5.08 13.07
N ASN A 70 -2.42 -4.60 13.36
CA ASN A 70 -1.18 -5.31 13.06
C ASN A 70 -1.10 -6.64 13.84
N ARG A 71 -1.44 -6.63 15.15
CA ARG A 71 -1.51 -7.85 15.96
C ARG A 71 -2.52 -8.86 15.42
N GLU A 72 -3.70 -8.39 14.97
CA GLU A 72 -4.71 -9.25 14.37
C GLU A 72 -4.22 -9.86 13.05
N LEU A 73 -3.62 -9.06 12.16
CA LEU A 73 -3.09 -9.53 10.89
C LEU A 73 -1.95 -10.55 11.09
N GLN A 74 -1.06 -10.33 12.05
CA GLN A 74 -0.02 -11.30 12.44
C GLN A 74 -0.63 -12.62 12.94
N ALA A 75 -1.67 -12.57 13.77
CA ALA A 75 -2.35 -13.78 14.24
C ALA A 75 -3.03 -14.56 13.09
N ARG A 76 -3.67 -13.85 12.15
CA ARG A 76 -4.26 -14.45 10.94
C ARG A 76 -3.21 -15.09 10.03
N LEU A 77 -2.05 -14.43 9.85
CA LEU A 77 -0.92 -14.99 9.09
C LEU A 77 -0.41 -16.29 9.73
N ALA A 78 -0.14 -16.28 11.03
CA ALA A 78 0.33 -17.47 11.75
C ALA A 78 -0.67 -18.66 11.65
N GLN A 79 -1.98 -18.39 11.71
CA GLN A 79 -3.02 -19.41 11.49
C GLN A 79 -2.98 -20.00 10.07
N LEU A 80 -2.83 -19.15 9.04
CA LEU A 80 -2.74 -19.59 7.64
C LEU A 80 -1.44 -20.37 7.37
N GLU A 81 -0.33 -19.96 7.96
CA GLU A 81 0.96 -20.68 7.88
C GLU A 81 0.87 -22.05 8.55
N GLN A 82 0.24 -22.14 9.72
CA GLN A 82 0.01 -23.42 10.41
C GLN A 82 -0.87 -24.36 9.57
N GLU A 83 -1.97 -23.86 9.00
CA GLU A 83 -2.87 -24.66 8.17
C GLU A 83 -2.19 -25.10 6.86
N MET A 84 -1.40 -24.23 6.22
CA MET A 84 -0.60 -24.57 5.05
C MET A 84 0.46 -25.64 5.37
N GLY A 85 1.11 -25.55 6.54
CA GLY A 85 2.00 -26.60 7.04
C GLY A 85 1.28 -27.94 7.28
N ARG A 86 0.10 -27.91 7.89
CA ARG A 86 -0.75 -29.10 8.12
C ARG A 86 -1.17 -29.75 6.80
N LEU A 87 -1.61 -28.97 5.82
CA LEU A 87 -2.01 -29.44 4.50
C LEU A 87 -0.83 -30.04 3.72
N ARG A 88 0.37 -29.44 3.80
CA ARG A 88 1.60 -30.02 3.22
C ARG A 88 1.95 -31.37 3.85
N ALA A 89 1.96 -31.44 5.19
CA ALA A 89 2.27 -32.68 5.90
C ALA A 89 1.23 -33.79 5.65
N LEU A 90 -0.06 -33.45 5.45
CA LEU A 90 -1.07 -34.41 5.03
C LEU A 90 -0.90 -34.85 3.58
N ASN A 91 -0.58 -33.93 2.67
CA ASN A 91 -0.33 -34.24 1.25
C ASN A 91 0.86 -35.21 1.11
N GLU A 92 1.95 -34.97 1.83
CA GLU A 92 3.10 -35.87 1.93
C GLU A 92 2.70 -37.25 2.47
N LYS A 93 1.96 -37.29 3.58
CA LYS A 93 1.46 -38.55 4.18
C LYS A 93 0.44 -39.30 3.34
N ILE A 94 -0.24 -38.67 2.39
CA ILE A 94 -1.15 -39.31 1.43
C ILE A 94 -0.38 -39.77 0.18
N SER A 95 0.67 -39.04 -0.21
CA SER A 95 1.46 -39.34 -1.41
C SER A 95 2.52 -40.43 -1.21
N LEU A 96 2.84 -40.80 0.03
CA LEU A 96 3.93 -41.75 0.35
C LEU A 96 3.53 -43.21 0.70
N PRO A 97 2.31 -43.57 1.13
CA PRO A 97 1.97 -44.96 1.44
C PRO A 97 0.99 -45.61 0.44
N SER A 98 1.49 -45.91 -0.77
CA SER A 98 0.97 -47.00 -1.63
C SER A 98 2.04 -47.57 -2.58
N SER A 99 3.32 -47.39 -2.23
CA SER A 99 4.49 -47.80 -3.02
C SER A 99 5.40 -48.83 -2.33
N SER A 100 4.92 -49.45 -1.25
CA SER A 100 5.59 -50.59 -0.59
C SER A 100 4.56 -51.58 -0.05
N GLU A 101 4.65 -52.84 -0.50
CA GLU A 101 3.93 -54.04 -0.03
C GLU A 101 2.41 -54.08 -0.37
N THR A 102 1.84 -55.02 -1.15
CA THR A 102 2.31 -56.26 -1.80
C THR A 102 1.53 -56.54 -3.14
N PRO A 103 1.50 -57.77 -3.73
CA PRO A 103 1.94 -58.03 -5.11
C PRO A 103 0.84 -57.92 -6.19
N SER A 104 1.28 -57.90 -7.47
CA SER A 104 0.46 -58.26 -8.63
C SER A 104 -0.10 -59.69 -8.45
N PRO A 105 -1.40 -59.95 -8.65
CA PRO A 105 -1.95 -60.01 -10.02
C PRO A 105 -3.38 -59.48 -10.18
N GLY A 106 -3.65 -58.75 -11.27
CA GLY A 106 -5.03 -58.46 -11.67
C GLY A 106 -5.18 -57.21 -12.51
N VAL A 107 -5.37 -57.42 -13.81
CA VAL A 107 -5.98 -56.50 -14.78
C VAL A 107 -7.02 -55.54 -14.18
N PHE A 108 -6.60 -54.34 -13.79
CA PHE A 108 -7.50 -53.19 -13.77
C PHE A 108 -7.42 -52.52 -15.13
N ASP A 109 -8.46 -52.73 -15.92
CA ASP A 109 -8.60 -52.17 -17.26
C ASP A 109 -8.26 -50.67 -17.26
N ALA A 110 -7.29 -50.31 -18.08
CA ALA A 110 -7.09 -48.93 -18.50
C ALA A 110 -8.31 -48.51 -19.35
N ARG A 111 -9.39 -48.11 -18.67
CA ARG A 111 -10.51 -47.37 -19.27
C ARG A 111 -10.23 -45.87 -19.16
N PRO A 112 -9.61 -45.24 -20.16
CA PRO A 112 -9.69 -43.78 -20.27
C PRO A 112 -11.15 -43.39 -20.48
N ILE A 113 -11.75 -42.68 -19.52
CA ILE A 113 -12.97 -41.93 -19.77
C ILE A 113 -12.57 -40.71 -20.61
N SER A 114 -12.56 -40.91 -21.93
CA SER A 114 -12.44 -39.86 -22.92
C SER A 114 -13.13 -40.35 -24.19
N PRO A 115 -14.30 -39.80 -24.58
CA PRO A 115 -14.84 -40.03 -25.91
C PRO A 115 -13.86 -39.46 -26.96
N PRO A 116 -13.79 -40.04 -28.17
CA PRO A 116 -12.79 -39.67 -29.16
C PRO A 116 -13.01 -38.24 -29.69
N PRO A 117 -11.94 -37.49 -30.00
CA PRO A 117 -12.05 -36.34 -30.90
C PRO A 117 -12.22 -36.84 -32.34
N ASP A 118 -13.24 -36.35 -33.04
CA ASP A 118 -13.45 -36.66 -34.45
C ASP A 118 -12.34 -36.05 -35.34
N GLY A 119 -11.53 -36.92 -35.94
CA GLY A 119 -10.94 -36.80 -37.28
C GLY A 119 -10.00 -35.61 -37.62
N PRO A 120 -8.71 -35.87 -37.92
CA PRO A 120 -7.82 -34.84 -38.46
C PRO A 120 -7.83 -34.75 -40.00
N LEU A 121 -7.98 -33.50 -40.49
CA LEU A 121 -7.30 -32.89 -41.65
C LEU A 121 -7.54 -33.40 -43.09
N GLN A 122 -7.95 -32.47 -43.97
CA GLN A 122 -7.21 -31.99 -45.17
C GLN A 122 -8.13 -31.04 -46.02
N THR A 123 -7.71 -30.12 -46.90
CA THR A 123 -6.56 -29.18 -47.08
C THR A 123 -6.95 -28.22 -48.24
N VAL A 124 -6.30 -27.05 -48.39
CA VAL A 124 -6.43 -26.08 -49.51
C VAL A 124 -7.83 -25.41 -49.61
N VAL A 125 -8.09 -24.17 -50.04
CA VAL A 125 -7.36 -22.97 -50.52
C VAL A 125 -7.98 -21.76 -49.73
N GLN A 126 -7.62 -20.47 -49.80
CA GLN A 126 -6.73 -19.65 -50.64
C GLN A 126 -6.21 -18.43 -49.85
N ARG A 127 -5.55 -17.47 -50.54
CA ARG A 127 -5.05 -16.18 -50.03
C ARG A 127 -5.56 -15.07 -50.95
N VAL A 128 -6.30 -14.09 -50.45
CA VAL A 128 -6.52 -12.79 -51.11
C VAL A 128 -6.48 -11.68 -50.04
N GLN A 129 -5.78 -10.59 -50.36
CA GLN A 129 -5.65 -9.39 -49.51
C GLN A 129 -6.90 -8.50 -49.64
N HIS A 130 -7.09 -7.51 -48.77
CA HIS A 130 -7.39 -6.10 -49.13
C HIS A 130 -7.72 -5.27 -47.88
N THR A 131 -6.93 -4.23 -47.66
CA THR A 131 -7.25 -3.02 -46.88
C THR A 131 -7.37 -1.84 -47.87
N PRO A 132 -7.77 -0.63 -47.46
CA PRO A 132 -8.83 -0.24 -46.51
C PRO A 132 -9.90 0.64 -47.22
N SER A 133 -10.92 1.13 -46.50
CA SER A 133 -11.77 2.23 -46.99
C SER A 133 -12.07 3.24 -45.89
N GLU A 134 -11.62 4.49 -46.10
CA GLU A 134 -11.95 5.65 -45.28
C GLU A 134 -13.40 6.12 -45.54
N GLY A 135 -13.95 6.95 -44.63
CA GLY A 135 -15.05 7.85 -45.00
C GLY A 135 -16.07 8.15 -43.90
N SER A 136 -15.90 9.30 -43.23
CA SER A 136 -16.95 10.07 -42.52
C SER A 136 -17.68 9.40 -41.35
N GLY A 137 -17.77 9.96 -40.14
CA GLY A 137 -17.50 11.34 -39.71
C GLY A 137 -18.78 11.96 -39.12
N ARG A 138 -18.76 12.27 -37.82
CA ARG A 138 -19.62 13.28 -37.17
C ARG A 138 -19.20 13.52 -35.72
N SER A 139 -18.93 14.77 -35.40
CA SER A 139 -18.67 15.28 -34.05
C SER A 139 -19.95 15.38 -33.22
N SER A 140 -19.81 15.38 -31.88
CA SER A 140 -20.62 16.22 -30.99
C SER A 140 -20.10 16.22 -29.53
N PRO A 141 -19.53 17.33 -29.05
CA PRO A 141 -19.43 17.65 -27.62
C PRO A 141 -20.62 18.53 -27.19
N SER A 142 -21.22 18.26 -26.02
CA SER A 142 -22.35 19.02 -25.43
C SER A 142 -22.59 18.49 -24.01
N MET A 143 -22.89 19.25 -22.95
CA MET A 143 -22.98 20.71 -22.74
C MET A 143 -22.73 21.03 -21.25
N SER A 144 -22.45 22.29 -20.93
CA SER A 144 -22.43 22.85 -19.56
C SER A 144 -23.85 22.97 -18.97
N ASP A 145 -24.00 23.13 -17.64
CA ASP A 145 -24.63 24.34 -17.04
C ASP A 145 -24.46 24.42 -15.50
N ASN A 146 -24.79 25.61 -14.96
CA ASN A 146 -24.56 26.20 -13.64
C ASN A 146 -25.20 25.55 -12.40
N GLY A 147 -24.66 25.94 -11.23
CA GLY A 147 -25.34 25.99 -9.94
C GLY A 147 -24.75 27.09 -9.05
N TYR A 148 -25.56 28.11 -8.74
CA TYR A 148 -25.29 29.37 -8.01
C TYR A 148 -24.26 29.32 -6.85
#